data_AF-A0A2T9YTD9-F1
#
_entry.id   AF-A0A2T9YTD9-F1
#
_cell.length_a   1.000
_cell.length_b   1.000
_cell.length_c   1.000
_cell.angle_alpha   90.00
_cell.angle_beta   90.00
_cell.angle_gamma   90.00
#
_symmetry.space_group_name_H-M   'P 1'
#
loop_
_entity.id
_entity.type
_entity.pdbx_description
1 polymer ?
#
loop_
_entity_poly.entity_id
_entity_poly.type
_entity_poly.pdbx_seq_one_letter_code
_entity_poly.pdbx_strand_id
1 'polypeptide(L)'
;MSTGDSMSTMINEPLDLVKLCLDEQAYDQHLNMVLEDVEEKITVAEEDELSENLEPQFVSNSFKMLFVRGDGVVLVSPPKRV
;
A
#
# COMPACT_ATOMS: atom_id res chain seq x y z
N MET A 1 26.90 9.17 17.16
CA MET A 1 25.69 9.32 18.00
C MET A 1 24.52 9.02 17.08
N SER A 2 23.74 8.01 17.45
CA SER A 2 22.71 7.38 16.62
C SER A 2 21.58 8.36 16.31
N THR A 3 21.43 8.74 15.04
CA THR A 3 20.22 9.41 14.50
C THR A 3 19.11 8.39 14.18
N GLY A 4 19.23 7.13 14.64
CA GLY A 4 18.27 6.06 14.36
C GLY A 4 17.17 5.85 15.41
N ASP A 5 17.18 6.59 16.52
CA ASP A 5 16.39 6.23 17.72
C ASP A 5 15.11 7.08 17.95
N SER A 6 14.77 7.97 17.00
CA SER A 6 13.57 8.81 17.11
C SER A 6 12.32 8.24 16.45
N MET A 7 12.44 7.23 15.57
CA MET A 7 11.27 6.55 14.96
C MET A 7 10.84 5.30 15.74
N SER A 8 11.76 4.65 16.44
CA SER A 8 11.51 3.44 17.25
C SER A 8 10.53 3.71 18.40
N THR A 9 10.48 4.94 18.92
CA THR A 9 9.61 5.33 20.04
C THR A 9 8.18 5.72 19.62
N MET A 10 7.93 5.97 18.33
CA MET A 10 6.57 6.30 17.82
C MET A 10 5.77 5.07 17.36
N ILE A 11 6.42 3.93 17.14
CA ILE A 11 5.76 2.71 16.65
C ILE A 11 5.70 1.73 17.82
N ASN A 12 4.65 1.83 18.65
CA ASN A 12 4.46 0.90 19.77
C ASN A 12 3.59 -0.28 19.35
N GLU A 13 2.66 -0.04 18.42
CA GLU A 13 1.76 -1.04 17.86
C GLU A 13 1.86 -1.08 16.32
N PRO A 14 1.57 -2.22 15.67
CA PRO A 14 1.57 -2.31 14.20
C PRO A 14 0.59 -1.32 13.53
N LEU A 15 -0.44 -0.89 14.25
CA LEU A 15 -1.38 0.15 13.80
C LEU A 15 -0.77 1.56 13.82
N ASP A 16 0.29 1.81 14.60
CA ASP A 16 1.00 3.10 14.61
C ASP A 16 1.82 3.28 13.33
N LEU A 17 2.33 2.19 12.76
CA LEU A 17 2.99 2.21 11.45
C LEU A 17 2.00 2.61 10.35
N VAL A 18 0.77 2.10 10.41
CA VAL A 18 -0.30 2.47 9.47
C VAL A 18 -0.66 3.95 9.60
N LYS A 19 -0.83 4.45 10.84
CA LYS A 19 -1.00 5.88 11.17
C LYS A 19 0.09 6.75 10.55
N LEU A 20 1.34 6.31 10.65
CA LEU A 20 2.50 7.04 10.17
C LEU A 20 2.65 7.00 8.64
N CYS A 21 2.11 5.99 7.98
CA CYS A 21 2.14 5.87 6.52
C CYS A 21 0.97 6.58 5.83
N LEU A 22 -0.15 6.74 6.54
CA LEU A 22 -1.42 7.22 6.01
C LEU A 22 -1.71 8.70 6.31
N ASP A 23 -0.89 9.34 7.17
CA ASP A 23 -0.90 10.76 7.59
C ASP A 23 -2.28 11.29 8.05
N GLU A 24 -3.22 11.52 7.12
CA GLU A 24 -4.60 11.99 7.37
C GLU A 24 -5.71 10.99 6.99
N GLN A 25 -5.36 9.78 6.56
CA GLN A 25 -6.34 8.81 6.07
C GLN A 25 -6.95 7.97 7.20
N ALA A 26 -8.25 7.68 7.06
CA ALA A 26 -9.00 6.93 8.07
C ALA A 26 -8.82 5.42 7.88
N TYR A 27 -8.55 4.70 8.97
CA TYR A 27 -8.51 3.24 8.99
C TYR A 27 -9.08 2.68 10.30
N ASP A 28 -9.45 1.40 10.31
CA ASP A 28 -9.98 0.71 11.48
C ASP A 28 -9.19 -0.57 11.84
N GLN A 29 -9.65 -1.27 12.88
CA GLN A 29 -9.05 -2.54 13.35
C GLN A 29 -9.12 -3.68 12.33
N HIS A 30 -10.01 -3.58 11.34
CA HIS A 30 -10.16 -4.57 10.28
C HIS A 30 -9.26 -4.24 9.08
N LEU A 31 -8.52 -3.13 9.13
CA LEU A 31 -7.74 -2.57 8.02
C LEU A 31 -8.61 -2.09 6.85
N ASN A 32 -9.87 -1.73 7.11
CA ASN A 32 -10.61 -0.91 6.15
C ASN A 32 -9.93 0.46 6.09
N MET A 33 -9.79 1.04 4.89
CA MET A 33 -9.09 2.30 4.68
C MET A 33 -9.87 3.22 3.74
N VAL A 34 -9.84 4.52 3.99
CA VAL A 34 -10.27 5.55 3.04
C VAL A 34 -9.03 6.32 2.61
N LEU A 35 -8.68 6.20 1.33
CA LEU A 35 -7.47 6.77 0.75
C LEU A 35 -7.84 7.93 -0.20
N GLU A 36 -6.99 8.95 -0.26
CA GLU A 36 -7.05 10.08 -1.18
C GLU A 36 -5.90 10.00 -2.20
N ASP A 37 -6.13 10.50 -3.41
CA ASP A 37 -5.17 10.58 -4.52
C ASP A 37 -4.42 9.25 -4.78
N VAL A 38 -5.20 8.19 -5.04
CA VAL A 38 -4.72 6.81 -5.19
C VAL A 38 -4.37 6.49 -6.63
N GLU A 39 -3.22 5.86 -6.83
CA GLU A 39 -2.87 5.11 -8.04
C GLU A 39 -3.01 3.60 -7.77
N GLU A 40 -3.94 2.95 -8.46
CA GLU A 40 -4.09 1.51 -8.47
C GLU A 40 -3.29 0.93 -9.64
N LYS A 41 -2.58 -0.17 -9.38
CA LYS A 41 -1.86 -0.93 -10.41
C LYS A 41 -2.25 -2.40 -10.36
N ILE A 42 -3.00 -2.84 -11.37
CA ILE A 42 -3.41 -4.22 -11.56
C ILE A 42 -2.37 -4.91 -12.44
N THR A 43 -1.82 -6.02 -11.94
CA THR A 43 -0.90 -6.87 -12.70
C THR A 43 -1.67 -8.04 -13.25
N VAL A 44 -1.79 -8.13 -14.57
CA VAL A 44 -2.45 -9.23 -15.27
C VAL A 44 -1.38 -10.22 -15.70
N ALA A 45 -1.44 -11.42 -15.14
CA ALA A 45 -0.62 -12.53 -15.60
C ALA A 45 -1.30 -13.13 -16.85
N GLU A 46 -0.71 -12.89 -18.03
CA GLU A 46 -1.14 -13.56 -19.25
C GLU A 46 -0.45 -14.92 -19.33
N GLU A 47 -1.22 -16.00 -19.25
CA GLU A 47 -0.74 -17.36 -19.52
C GLU A 47 -0.90 -17.65 -21.02
N ASP A 48 -0.13 -16.96 -21.86
CA ASP A 48 -0.09 -17.30 -23.29
C ASP A 48 0.98 -18.38 -23.50
N GLU A 49 0.56 -19.66 -23.48
CA GLU A 49 1.42 -20.84 -23.64
C GLU A 49 2.25 -20.83 -24.94
N LEU A 50 1.89 -19.97 -25.91
CA LEU A 50 2.54 -19.84 -27.21
C LEU A 50 3.46 -18.62 -27.31
N SER A 51 3.42 -17.68 -26.35
CA SER A 51 4.23 -16.48 -26.40
C SER A 51 5.43 -16.60 -25.45
N GLU A 52 6.64 -16.41 -25.99
CA GLU A 52 7.87 -16.35 -25.17
C GLU A 52 7.95 -15.06 -24.31
N ASN A 53 6.95 -14.18 -24.43
CA ASN A 53 6.89 -12.91 -23.70
C ASN A 53 6.16 -13.11 -22.37
N LEU A 54 6.93 -13.42 -21.33
CA LEU A 54 6.50 -13.49 -19.93
C LEU A 54 6.32 -12.09 -19.29
N GLU A 55 6.23 -11.02 -20.09
CA GLU A 55 6.13 -9.68 -19.53
C GLU A 55 4.72 -9.45 -18.96
N PRO A 56 4.58 -9.18 -17.65
CA PRO A 56 3.28 -8.95 -17.06
C PRO A 56 2.66 -7.67 -17.60
N GLN A 57 1.39 -7.74 -18.00
CA GLN A 57 0.65 -6.55 -18.40
C GLN A 57 0.20 -5.78 -17.15
N PHE A 58 0.28 -4.45 -17.22
CA PHE A 58 -0.15 -3.57 -16.15
C PHE A 58 -1.30 -2.69 -16.61
N VAL A 59 -2.36 -2.64 -15.81
CA VAL A 59 -3.45 -1.67 -15.94
C VAL A 59 -3.36 -0.72 -14.75
N SER A 60 -3.24 0.58 -15.02
CA SER A 60 -3.24 1.60 -13.97
C SER A 60 -4.51 2.43 -13.99
N ASN A 61 -5.06 2.66 -12.80
CA ASN A 61 -6.21 3.54 -12.58
C ASN A 61 -5.82 4.60 -11.56
N SER A 62 -6.41 5.78 -11.69
CA SER A 62 -6.25 6.86 -10.70
C SER A 62 -7.60 7.25 -10.13
N PHE A 63 -7.64 7.41 -8.80
CA PHE A 63 -8.84 7.75 -8.07
C PHE A 63 -8.55 8.90 -7.11
N LYS A 64 -9.41 9.92 -7.12
CA LYS A 64 -9.32 11.00 -6.14
C LYS A 64 -9.59 10.50 -4.71
N MET A 65 -10.55 9.59 -4.56
CA MET A 65 -10.83 8.93 -3.28
C MET A 65 -11.18 7.46 -3.54
N LEU A 66 -10.69 6.56 -2.68
CA LEU A 66 -10.94 5.14 -2.75
C LEU A 66 -11.17 4.55 -1.36
N PHE A 67 -12.26 3.79 -1.19
CA PHE A 67 -12.46 2.95 -0.02
C PHE A 67 -11.91 1.55 -0.28
N VAL A 68 -11.02 1.09 0.58
CA VAL A 68 -10.41 -0.25 0.53
C VAL A 68 -10.96 -1.07 1.70
N ARG A 69 -11.49 -2.25 1.39
CA ARG A 69 -11.94 -3.21 2.41
C ARG A 69 -10.76 -4.03 2.92
N GLY A 70 -10.65 -4.15 4.24
CA GLY A 70 -9.47 -4.73 4.88
C GLY A 70 -9.24 -6.21 4.65
N ASP A 71 -10.28 -6.98 4.29
CA ASP A 71 -10.16 -8.42 3.99
C ASP A 71 -9.17 -8.73 2.85
N GLY A 72 -8.94 -7.78 1.92
CA GLY A 72 -8.03 -7.95 0.79
C GLY A 72 -6.60 -7.43 1.02
N VAL A 73 -6.32 -6.87 2.20
CA VAL A 73 -5.03 -6.22 2.50
C VAL A 73 -4.05 -7.26 3.00
N VAL A 74 -2.93 -7.44 2.28
CA VAL A 74 -1.87 -8.39 2.65
C VAL A 74 -0.69 -7.69 3.33
N LEU A 75 -0.28 -6.54 2.82
CA LEU A 75 0.86 -5.78 3.32
C LEU A 75 0.59 -4.28 3.18
N VAL A 76 0.95 -3.53 4.22
CA VAL A 76 1.02 -2.07 4.17
C VAL A 76 2.48 -1.67 4.41
N SER A 77 3.03 -0.85 3.53
CA SER A 77 4.39 -0.35 3.65
C SER A 77 4.47 1.13 3.29
N PRO A 78 5.34 1.91 3.96
CA PRO A 78 5.54 3.31 3.62
C PRO A 78 6.03 3.47 2.18
N PRO A 79 5.76 4.62 1.53
CA PRO A 79 6.33 4.92 0.23
C PRO A 79 7.85 4.91 0.30
N LYS A 80 8.48 4.40 -0.76
CA LYS A 80 9.94 4.31 -0.86
C LYS A 80 10.50 5.74 -0.80
N ARG A 81 11.18 6.09 0.30
CA ARG A 81 11.91 7.35 0.41
C ARG A 81 13.02 7.32 -0.64
N VAL A 82 12.95 8.23 -1.61
CA VAL A 82 14.00 8.45 -2.61
C VAL A 82 15.14 9.26 -1.99
#